data_AF-A0A379Q1E5-F1
#
_entry.id   AF-A0A379Q1E5-F1
#
_cell.length_a   1.000
_cell.length_b   1.000
_cell.length_c   1.000
_cell.angle_alpha   90.00
_cell.angle_beta   90.00
_cell.angle_gamma   90.00
#
_symmetry.space_group_name_H-M   'P 1'
#
loop_
_entity.id
_entity.type
_entity.pdbx_description
1 polymer ?
#
loop_
_entity_poly.entity_id
_entity_poly.type
_entity_poly.pdbx_seq_one_letter_code
_entity_poly.pdbx_strand_id
1 'polypeptide(L)'
;MDNKGLLILGASVAAGLTMGRMKFPELEELEQFGAKGTYTSRPFDPDKAGGPIEHLTTEGVNITHEGIAIVEKHISRFDPDPGNDFMVSRLKKIANGNLLPEQVDLNYYTHECREYQRYCNLGWETGRPGDNQEAYDLWNNTHTSTLEDYRITDNDLYHPDAPSW
;
A
#
# COMPACT_ATOMS: atom_id res chain seq x y z
N MET A 1 -29.87 -2.32 44.38
CA MET A 1 -29.94 -1.29 45.42
C MET A 1 -28.68 -0.42 45.30
N ASP A 2 -28.70 0.46 44.31
CA ASP A 2 -28.55 1.91 44.43
C ASP A 2 -27.35 2.42 45.25
N ASN A 3 -26.28 2.82 44.54
CA ASN A 3 -25.30 3.77 45.07
C ASN A 3 -25.60 5.16 44.50
N LYS A 4 -26.04 6.08 45.38
CA LYS A 4 -26.08 7.52 45.15
C LYS A 4 -25.50 8.24 46.37
N GLY A 5 -24.69 9.27 46.10
CA GLY A 5 -24.20 10.27 47.05
C GLY A 5 -22.71 10.12 47.34
N LEU A 6 -21.89 11.16 47.40
CA LEU A 6 -22.12 12.60 47.33
C LEU A 6 -20.74 13.28 47.13
N LEU A 7 -20.74 14.38 46.37
CA LEU A 7 -19.66 15.35 46.20
C LEU A 7 -19.14 15.90 47.53
N ILE A 8 -17.90 16.42 47.55
CA ILE A 8 -17.58 17.77 48.07
C ILE A 8 -16.11 18.20 47.83
N LEU A 9 -15.99 19.40 47.21
CA LEU A 9 -14.98 20.49 47.34
C LEU A 9 -13.48 20.12 47.19
N GLY A 10 -12.67 20.75 46.34
CA GLY A 10 -12.68 22.14 45.88
C GLY A 10 -11.46 22.87 46.47
N ALA A 11 -10.43 23.12 45.67
CA ALA A 11 -9.46 24.20 45.89
C ALA A 11 -8.84 24.61 44.55
N SER A 12 -9.27 25.78 44.08
CA SER A 12 -8.75 26.48 42.91
C SER A 12 -7.39 27.11 43.21
N VAL A 13 -6.50 27.12 42.23
CA VAL A 13 -5.55 28.23 42.07
C VAL A 13 -5.65 28.71 40.62
N ALA A 14 -6.29 29.87 40.47
CA ALA A 14 -6.17 30.69 39.28
C ALA A 14 -4.95 31.62 39.45
N ALA A 15 -4.02 31.56 38.51
CA ALA A 15 -3.20 32.68 38.08
C ALA A 15 -3.29 32.62 36.54
N GLY A 16 -3.79 33.62 35.82
CA GLY A 16 -3.37 35.02 35.86
C GLY A 16 -2.68 35.29 34.53
N LEU A 17 -3.39 36.01 33.65
CA LEU A 17 -3.24 36.09 32.20
C LEU A 17 -1.98 36.86 31.71
N THR A 18 -1.58 36.56 30.47
CA THR A 18 -0.80 37.37 29.50
C THR A 18 0.73 37.41 29.63
N MET A 19 1.43 36.74 28.70
CA MET A 19 2.30 37.35 27.68
C MET A 19 3.15 36.28 26.98
N GLY A 20 3.25 36.39 25.65
CA GLY A 20 4.24 35.69 24.84
C GLY A 20 3.67 34.50 24.06
N ARG A 21 3.67 34.62 22.73
CA ARG A 21 3.74 33.48 21.81
C ARG A 21 4.91 32.61 22.24
N MET A 22 4.66 31.56 23.03
CA MET A 22 5.58 30.44 23.08
C MET A 22 5.37 29.67 21.79
N LYS A 23 6.15 30.05 20.76
CA LYS A 23 6.48 29.11 19.70
C LYS A 23 7.21 27.97 20.39
N PHE A 24 6.60 26.79 20.42
CA PHE A 24 7.29 25.55 20.72
C PHE A 24 8.12 25.21 19.48
N PRO A 25 9.45 25.43 19.47
CA PRO A 25 10.26 25.16 18.27
C PRO A 25 10.37 23.64 18.02
N GLU A 26 10.06 22.84 19.03
CA GLU A 26 10.24 21.39 19.06
C GLU A 26 9.00 20.62 18.54
N LEU A 27 7.93 21.33 18.17
CA LEU A 27 6.73 20.75 17.53
C LEU A 27 6.59 21.18 16.06
N GLU A 28 7.51 21.98 15.54
CA GLU A 28 7.51 22.47 14.15
C GLU A 28 8.49 21.68 13.26
N GLU A 29 9.10 20.61 13.77
CA GLU A 29 10.07 19.77 13.05
C GLU A 29 9.85 18.27 13.33
N LEU A 30 8.59 17.83 13.43
CA LEU A 30 8.26 16.48 13.02
C LEU A 30 8.21 16.48 11.50
N GLU A 31 9.40 16.42 10.88
CA GLU A 31 9.52 15.90 9.53
C GLU A 31 8.67 14.63 9.49
N GLN A 32 7.60 14.66 8.70
CA GLN A 32 6.66 13.57 8.53
C GLN A 32 7.41 12.47 7.77
N PHE A 33 8.28 11.73 8.45
CA PHE A 33 8.85 10.51 7.95
C PHE A 33 7.69 9.55 7.80
N GLY A 34 7.25 9.38 6.55
CA GLY A 34 6.32 8.34 6.16
C GLY A 34 6.72 7.02 6.81
N ALA A 35 5.73 6.20 7.14
CA ALA A 35 5.97 4.89 7.73
C ALA A 35 7.02 4.14 6.89
N LYS A 36 8.06 3.61 7.55
CA LYS A 36 8.90 2.61 6.88
C LYS A 36 8.13 1.30 6.88
N GLY A 37 8.02 0.68 5.71
CA GLY A 37 7.48 -0.66 5.60
C GLY A 37 8.22 -1.60 6.55
N THR A 38 7.49 -2.37 7.35
CA THR A 38 8.10 -3.25 8.36
C THR A 38 8.84 -4.40 7.69
N TYR A 39 8.34 -4.88 6.55
CA TYR A 39 8.92 -5.99 5.80
C TYR A 39 9.87 -5.53 4.70
N THR A 40 9.54 -4.44 4.01
CA THR A 40 10.30 -3.93 2.88
C THR A 40 11.39 -2.93 3.27
N SER A 41 11.29 -2.32 4.46
CA SER A 41 12.08 -1.14 4.86
C SER A 41 11.95 0.07 3.93
N ARG A 42 11.06 0.02 2.93
CA ARG A 42 10.84 1.10 1.96
C ARG A 42 10.06 2.24 2.64
N PRO A 43 10.47 3.51 2.48
CA PRO A 43 9.69 4.64 2.98
C PRO A 43 8.43 4.84 2.13
N PHE A 44 7.29 5.05 2.77
CA PHE A 44 6.04 5.40 2.10
C PHE A 44 5.12 6.23 3.01
N ASP A 45 4.18 6.95 2.43
CA ASP A 45 3.16 7.71 3.16
C ASP A 45 1.88 6.85 3.33
N PRO A 46 1.55 6.39 4.55
CA PRO A 46 0.38 5.54 4.78
C PRO A 46 -0.94 6.27 4.53
N ASP A 47 -0.98 7.61 4.64
CA ASP A 47 -2.19 8.40 4.36
C ASP A 47 -2.46 8.50 2.85
N LYS A 48 -1.45 8.19 2.02
CA LYS A 48 -1.53 8.15 0.55
C LYS A 48 -1.47 6.74 -0.03
N ALA A 49 -1.68 5.72 0.80
CA ALA A 49 -1.60 4.31 0.41
C ALA A 49 -2.85 3.78 -0.29
N GLY A 50 -3.94 4.57 -0.39
CA GLY A 50 -5.21 4.11 -0.95
C GLY A 50 -5.96 3.12 -0.04
N GLY A 51 -5.68 3.12 1.26
CA GLY A 51 -6.31 2.26 2.27
C GLY A 51 -5.32 1.83 3.36
N PRO A 52 -5.80 1.27 4.48
CA PRO A 52 -4.92 0.76 5.54
C PRO A 52 -4.07 -0.41 5.04
N ILE A 53 -2.94 -0.67 5.71
CA ILE A 53 -2.22 -1.93 5.55
C ILE A 53 -2.99 -3.03 6.27
N GLU A 54 -3.16 -4.16 5.60
CA GLU A 54 -3.83 -5.36 6.10
C GLU A 54 -2.82 -6.52 6.20
N HIS A 55 -3.19 -7.61 6.87
CA HIS A 55 -2.34 -8.80 6.97
C HIS A 55 -2.89 -9.91 6.07
N LEU A 56 -2.75 -9.71 4.76
CA LEU A 56 -3.31 -10.59 3.74
C LEU A 56 -2.45 -11.85 3.53
N THR A 57 -3.01 -12.80 2.78
CA THR A 57 -2.36 -14.05 2.37
C THR A 57 -2.73 -14.38 0.94
N THR A 58 -1.84 -15.06 0.23
CA THR A 58 -2.08 -15.60 -1.11
C THR A 58 -2.62 -17.03 -1.07
N GLU A 59 -2.72 -17.63 0.13
CA GLU A 59 -3.18 -19.01 0.30
C GLU A 59 -4.63 -19.17 -0.17
N GLY A 60 -4.87 -20.20 -0.99
CA GLY A 60 -6.21 -20.49 -1.53
C GLY A 60 -6.69 -19.55 -2.64
N VAL A 61 -5.85 -18.62 -3.10
CA VAL A 61 -6.18 -17.76 -4.24
C VAL A 61 -6.21 -18.57 -5.53
N ASN A 62 -7.29 -18.37 -6.30
CA ASN A 62 -7.43 -18.91 -7.65
C ASN A 62 -7.13 -17.80 -8.67
N ILE A 63 -6.19 -18.04 -9.57
CA ILE A 63 -5.91 -17.12 -10.69
C ILE A 63 -7.01 -17.27 -11.74
N THR A 64 -7.83 -16.24 -11.92
CA THR A 64 -8.91 -16.20 -12.91
C THR A 64 -8.64 -15.22 -14.05
N HIS A 65 -9.34 -15.38 -15.16
CA HIS A 65 -9.26 -14.45 -16.29
C HIS A 65 -9.73 -13.04 -15.93
N GLU A 66 -10.73 -12.89 -15.06
CA GLU A 66 -11.19 -11.56 -14.61
C GLU A 66 -10.10 -10.84 -13.82
N GLY A 67 -9.41 -11.53 -12.91
CA GLY A 67 -8.31 -10.92 -12.19
C GLY A 67 -7.09 -10.66 -13.09
N ILE A 68 -6.83 -11.51 -14.09
CA ILE A 68 -5.78 -11.22 -15.08
C ILE A 68 -6.09 -9.92 -15.84
N ALA A 69 -7.35 -9.66 -16.19
CA ALA A 69 -7.74 -8.41 -16.82
C ALA A 69 -7.51 -7.19 -15.90
N ILE A 70 -7.64 -7.37 -14.57
CA ILE A 70 -7.27 -6.34 -13.58
C ILE A 70 -5.76 -6.10 -13.59
N VAL A 71 -4.96 -7.16 -13.56
CA VAL A 71 -3.49 -7.08 -13.66
C VAL A 71 -3.08 -6.33 -14.92
N GLU A 72 -3.60 -6.72 -16.08
CA GLU A 72 -3.30 -6.08 -17.37
C GLU A 72 -3.70 -4.60 -17.37
N LYS A 73 -4.86 -4.25 -16.80
CA LYS A 73 -5.30 -2.85 -16.67
C LYS A 73 -4.36 -2.05 -15.77
N HIS A 74 -3.91 -2.64 -14.67
CA HIS A 74 -2.96 -1.99 -13.76
C HIS A 74 -1.64 -1.71 -14.46
N ILE A 75 -0.98 -2.72 -15.01
CA ILE A 75 0.35 -2.57 -15.63
C ILE A 75 0.35 -1.69 -16.88
N SER A 76 -0.79 -1.58 -17.59
CA SER A 76 -0.92 -0.77 -18.81
C SER A 76 -0.66 0.73 -18.63
N ARG A 77 -0.60 1.22 -17.38
CA ARG A 77 -0.28 2.63 -17.06
C ARG A 77 1.22 2.92 -17.04
N PHE A 78 2.05 1.88 -17.06
CA PHE A 78 3.50 1.99 -17.00
C PHE A 78 4.12 1.78 -18.38
N ASP A 79 5.40 2.09 -18.50
CA ASP A 79 6.14 1.76 -19.71
C ASP A 79 6.22 0.24 -19.88
N PRO A 80 6.28 -0.27 -21.14
CA PRO A 80 6.37 -1.70 -21.38
C PRO A 80 7.51 -2.35 -20.60
N ASP A 81 7.27 -3.54 -20.05
CA ASP A 81 8.25 -4.29 -19.27
C ASP A 81 8.16 -5.79 -19.60
N PRO A 82 9.26 -6.44 -20.05
CA PRO A 82 9.26 -7.84 -20.45
C PRO A 82 9.04 -8.79 -19.28
N GLY A 83 9.37 -8.38 -18.05
CA GLY A 83 9.05 -9.14 -16.85
C GLY A 83 7.55 -9.21 -16.62
N ASN A 84 6.84 -8.09 -16.76
CA ASN A 84 5.38 -8.02 -16.67
C ASN A 84 4.72 -8.88 -17.75
N ASP A 85 5.18 -8.77 -19.00
CA ASP A 85 4.66 -9.59 -20.11
C ASP A 85 4.86 -11.09 -19.85
N PHE A 86 6.02 -11.46 -19.28
CA PHE A 86 6.33 -12.84 -18.90
C PHE A 86 5.38 -13.35 -17.80
N MET A 87 5.18 -12.57 -16.74
CA MET A 87 4.29 -12.95 -15.64
C MET A 87 2.84 -13.07 -16.11
N VAL A 88 2.32 -12.11 -16.90
CA VAL A 88 0.96 -12.19 -17.47
C VAL A 88 0.79 -13.43 -18.35
N SER A 89 1.80 -13.80 -19.14
CA SER A 89 1.79 -15.03 -19.94
C SER A 89 1.68 -16.29 -19.06
N ARG A 90 2.40 -16.34 -17.94
CA ARG A 90 2.29 -17.43 -16.96
C ARG A 90 0.91 -17.48 -16.33
N LEU A 91 0.37 -16.35 -15.85
CA LEU A 91 -0.97 -16.27 -15.28
C LEU A 91 -2.04 -16.80 -16.25
N LYS A 92 -1.95 -16.45 -17.54
CA LYS A 92 -2.86 -16.96 -18.58
C LYS A 92 -2.73 -18.48 -18.76
N LYS A 93 -1.54 -19.05 -18.70
CA LYS A 93 -1.36 -20.52 -18.76
C LYS A 93 -1.98 -21.19 -17.54
N ILE A 94 -1.83 -20.60 -16.36
CA ILE A 94 -2.42 -21.11 -15.11
C ILE A 94 -3.95 -21.07 -15.16
N ALA A 95 -4.55 -19.94 -15.53
CA ALA A 95 -6.01 -19.80 -15.65
C ALA A 95 -6.62 -20.80 -16.66
N ASN A 96 -5.86 -21.15 -17.71
CA ASN A 96 -6.26 -22.15 -18.70
C ASN A 96 -5.98 -23.60 -18.27
N GLY A 97 -5.40 -23.84 -17.10
CA GLY A 97 -5.04 -25.18 -16.60
C GLY A 97 -3.81 -25.81 -17.28
N ASN A 98 -3.03 -25.01 -18.03
CA ASN A 98 -1.84 -25.47 -18.76
C ASN A 98 -0.56 -25.42 -17.91
N LEU A 99 -0.62 -24.81 -16.72
CA LEU A 99 0.50 -24.64 -15.79
C LEU A 99 -0.06 -24.65 -14.36
N LEU A 100 0.63 -25.31 -13.43
CA LEU A 100 0.30 -25.20 -12.01
C LEU A 100 0.90 -23.91 -11.45
N PRO A 101 0.17 -23.18 -10.58
CA PRO A 101 0.68 -21.96 -9.99
C PRO A 101 1.86 -22.23 -9.07
N GLU A 102 2.89 -21.40 -9.15
CA GLU A 102 3.94 -21.30 -8.16
C GLU A 102 3.68 -20.11 -7.22
N GLN A 103 4.39 -20.07 -6.09
CA GLN A 103 4.21 -18.99 -5.10
C GLN A 103 4.43 -17.60 -5.71
N VAL A 104 5.39 -17.46 -6.63
CA VAL A 104 5.67 -16.20 -7.33
C VAL A 104 4.52 -15.74 -8.24
N ASP A 105 3.80 -16.68 -8.86
CA ASP A 105 2.62 -16.33 -9.67
C ASP A 105 1.48 -15.81 -8.80
N LEU A 106 1.29 -16.42 -7.63
CA LEU A 106 0.29 -15.99 -6.65
C LEU A 106 0.65 -14.63 -6.04
N ASN A 107 1.93 -14.42 -5.70
CA ASN A 107 2.43 -13.14 -5.20
C ASN A 107 2.18 -12.03 -6.21
N TYR A 108 2.64 -12.21 -7.45
CA TYR A 108 2.45 -11.22 -8.52
C TYR A 108 0.96 -10.94 -8.75
N TYR A 109 0.14 -11.96 -8.98
CA TYR A 109 -1.29 -11.79 -9.25
C TYR A 109 -2.02 -11.02 -8.14
N THR A 110 -1.79 -11.41 -6.88
CA THR A 110 -2.47 -10.79 -5.73
C THR A 110 -1.95 -9.40 -5.42
N HIS A 111 -0.65 -9.15 -5.61
CA HIS A 111 -0.02 -7.84 -5.50
C HIS A 111 -0.61 -6.88 -6.53
N GLU A 112 -0.52 -7.20 -7.82
CA GLU A 112 -0.97 -6.29 -8.89
C GLU A 112 -2.48 -5.99 -8.77
N CYS A 113 -3.30 -6.97 -8.39
CA CYS A 113 -4.74 -6.74 -8.16
C CYS A 113 -5.00 -5.84 -6.94
N ARG A 114 -4.27 -6.03 -5.84
CA ARG A 114 -4.44 -5.23 -4.62
C ARG A 114 -3.93 -3.81 -4.81
N GLU A 115 -2.80 -3.64 -5.50
CA GLU A 115 -2.25 -2.34 -5.83
C GLU A 115 -3.20 -1.57 -6.75
N TYR A 116 -3.79 -2.23 -7.74
CA TYR A 116 -4.83 -1.65 -8.58
C TYR A 116 -6.01 -1.09 -7.77
N GLN A 117 -6.50 -1.86 -6.79
CA GLN A 117 -7.59 -1.41 -5.91
C GLN A 117 -7.19 -0.16 -5.11
N ARG A 118 -5.95 -0.08 -4.63
CA ARG A 118 -5.43 1.10 -3.93
C ARG A 118 -5.40 2.33 -4.85
N TYR A 119 -4.96 2.16 -6.10
CA TYR A 119 -5.05 3.22 -7.12
C TYR A 119 -6.48 3.69 -7.34
N CYS A 120 -7.44 2.77 -7.46
CA CYS A 120 -8.86 3.10 -7.60
C CYS A 120 -9.38 3.92 -6.41
N ASN A 121 -9.00 3.56 -5.18
CA ASN A 121 -9.40 4.29 -3.98
C ASN A 121 -8.84 5.72 -3.94
N LEU A 122 -7.74 5.98 -4.64
CA LEU A 122 -7.14 7.31 -4.79
C LEU A 122 -7.65 8.08 -6.02
N GLY A 123 -8.62 7.51 -6.77
CA GLY A 123 -9.21 8.13 -7.96
C GLY A 123 -8.42 7.88 -9.26
N TRP A 124 -7.45 6.98 -9.25
CA TRP A 124 -6.59 6.65 -10.40
C TRP A 124 -6.95 5.31 -11.03
N GLU A 125 -8.21 5.16 -11.46
CA GLU A 125 -8.65 3.94 -12.13
C GLU A 125 -7.92 3.69 -13.46
N THR A 126 -7.52 4.78 -14.13
CA THR A 126 -6.79 4.79 -15.40
C THR A 126 -5.70 5.85 -15.39
N GLY A 127 -4.58 5.59 -16.08
CA GLY A 127 -3.47 6.54 -16.21
C GLY A 127 -2.69 6.74 -14.90
N ARG A 128 -1.93 7.84 -14.86
CA ARG A 128 -1.13 8.28 -13.71
C ARG A 128 -1.01 9.81 -13.75
N PRO A 129 -0.60 10.47 -12.65
CA PRO A 129 -0.27 11.89 -12.65
C PRO A 129 0.65 12.28 -13.81
N GLY A 130 0.44 13.46 -14.36
CA GLY A 130 1.27 13.98 -15.45
C GLY A 130 2.65 14.44 -14.99
N ASP A 131 2.76 14.84 -13.71
CA ASP A 131 4.04 15.13 -13.07
C ASP A 131 4.73 13.82 -12.66
N ASN A 132 6.03 13.73 -12.95
CA ASN A 132 6.80 12.51 -12.71
C ASN A 132 7.00 12.21 -11.22
N GLN A 133 7.14 13.25 -10.39
CA GLN A 133 7.31 13.06 -8.95
C GLN A 133 5.99 12.61 -8.32
N GLU A 134 4.87 13.23 -8.69
CA GLU A 134 3.55 12.80 -8.23
C GLU A 134 3.22 11.37 -8.69
N ALA A 135 3.58 11.01 -9.92
CA ALA A 135 3.39 9.65 -10.43
C ALA A 135 4.24 8.63 -9.67
N TYR A 136 5.48 8.99 -9.35
CA TYR A 136 6.37 8.17 -8.52
C TYR A 136 5.82 8.03 -7.10
N ASP A 137 5.37 9.13 -6.47
CA ASP A 137 4.85 9.11 -5.11
C ASP A 137 3.58 8.24 -5.02
N LEU A 138 2.67 8.38 -5.99
CA LEU A 138 1.49 7.54 -6.10
C LEU A 138 1.89 6.06 -6.16
N TRP A 139 2.76 5.69 -7.11
CA TRP A 139 3.25 4.33 -7.26
C TRP A 139 3.94 3.83 -5.99
N ASN A 140 4.90 4.58 -5.46
CA ASN A 140 5.70 4.13 -4.32
C ASN A 140 4.81 3.90 -3.09
N ASN A 141 3.81 4.75 -2.85
CA ASN A 141 2.93 4.60 -1.70
C ASN A 141 2.00 3.39 -1.84
N THR A 142 1.37 3.19 -3.00
CA THR A 142 0.49 2.04 -3.24
C THR A 142 1.26 0.73 -3.33
N HIS A 143 2.38 0.73 -4.04
CA HIS A 143 3.25 -0.44 -4.23
C HIS A 143 3.83 -0.92 -2.90
N THR A 144 4.48 -0.02 -2.15
CA THR A 144 5.05 -0.36 -0.85
C THR A 144 3.98 -0.88 0.11
N SER A 145 2.82 -0.23 0.18
CA SER A 145 1.74 -0.68 1.07
C SER A 145 1.19 -2.05 0.68
N THR A 146 1.21 -2.40 -0.60
CA THR A 146 0.77 -3.71 -1.09
C THR A 146 1.80 -4.80 -0.80
N LEU A 147 3.09 -4.51 -0.92
CA LEU A 147 4.15 -5.42 -0.47
C LEU A 147 4.00 -5.72 1.03
N GLU A 148 3.70 -4.70 1.84
CA GLU A 148 3.44 -4.86 3.27
C GLU A 148 2.17 -5.68 3.55
N ASP A 149 1.11 -5.54 2.73
CA ASP A 149 -0.13 -6.31 2.89
C ASP A 149 0.15 -7.83 2.91
N TYR A 150 1.02 -8.28 2.01
CA TYR A 150 1.36 -9.69 1.83
C TYR A 150 2.67 -10.10 2.52
N ARG A 151 3.40 -9.14 3.12
CA ARG A 151 4.71 -9.35 3.77
C ARG A 151 5.76 -9.94 2.81
N ILE A 152 5.76 -9.42 1.59
CA ILE A 152 6.68 -9.81 0.51
C ILE A 152 7.57 -8.63 0.10
N THR A 153 8.56 -8.89 -0.75
CA THR A 153 9.49 -7.91 -1.29
C THR A 153 9.43 -7.88 -2.82
N ASP A 154 10.07 -6.89 -3.44
CA ASP A 154 10.17 -6.80 -4.91
C ASP A 154 10.78 -8.07 -5.55
N ASN A 155 11.67 -8.77 -4.82
CA ASN A 155 12.29 -10.02 -5.29
C ASN A 155 11.31 -11.20 -5.36
N ASP A 156 10.14 -11.08 -4.74
CA ASP A 156 9.12 -12.13 -4.68
C ASP A 156 8.05 -11.98 -5.77
N LEU A 157 8.14 -10.95 -6.61
CA LEU A 157 7.14 -10.62 -7.62
C LEU A 157 7.42 -11.22 -9.00
N TYR A 158 8.69 -11.41 -9.39
CA TYR A 158 9.04 -11.92 -10.72
C TYR A 158 9.64 -13.31 -10.64
N HIS A 159 9.14 -14.20 -11.48
CA HIS A 159 9.69 -15.55 -11.63
C HIS A 159 11.17 -15.46 -12.08
N PRO A 160 12.08 -16.34 -11.61
CA PRO A 160 13.51 -16.26 -11.97
C PRO A 160 13.84 -16.29 -13.46
N ASP A 161 12.97 -16.92 -14.26
CA ASP A 161 13.07 -16.96 -15.73
C ASP A 161 12.53 -15.70 -16.43
N ALA A 162 11.94 -14.76 -15.69
CA ALA A 162 11.46 -13.51 -16.26
C ALA A 162 12.66 -12.69 -16.77
N PRO A 163 12.60 -12.14 -17.99
CA PRO A 163 13.67 -11.30 -18.49
C PRO A 163 13.77 -10.02 -17.65
N SER A 164 14.99 -9.66 -17.25
CA SER A 164 15.31 -8.28 -16.89
C SER A 164 15.77 -7.52 -18.13
N TRP A 165 15.68 -6.19 -18.08
CA TRP A 165 16.42 -5.33 -18.99
C TRP A 165 17.94 -5.48 -18.79
#